data_AF-A0A8S3EYM5-F1
#
_entry.id   AF-A0A8S3EYM5-F1
#
_cell.length_a   1.000
_cell.length_b   1.000
_cell.length_c   1.000
_cell.angle_alpha   90.00
_cell.angle_beta   90.00
_cell.angle_gamma   90.00
#
_symmetry.space_group_name_H-M   'P 1'
#
loop_
_entity.id
_entity.type
_entity.pdbx_description
1 polymer ?
#
loop_
_entity_poly.entity_id
_entity_poly.type
_entity_poly.pdbx_seq_one_letter_code
_entity_poly.pdbx_strand_id
1 'polypeptide(L)'
;MPRQTRPISINNRQASSQSSSNRRVAQKPSRVFKIFYTSGLDGGISFIYDWRKRNPGLSYSETIAAAATGILTEGRELEEDDAADSMANYLGQVVDKSDKEILKCCIRLYTMNTFLYKLLNSVLKENIKEKIDTMAPFCYLLTEAIWSDTLADEHFYGTVYRGVTLDKQSIQYYKDAIGTFKYEYAFTSTSKDQKVAEVFGNSLLIIDVSAVGGLTVSSYSEYPDENEVLLPPGTTLRIDKVEQDSDRTCISLFVVPEFRLILLGKTGAGKSAFGNTILGRDEFRACESGRSVTTKCKIADRILNNTRLLVVDAPGFLDTELEPA
;
A
#
# COMPACT_ATOMS: atom_id res chain seq x y z
N MET A 1 -2.87 3.18 -15.74
CA MET A 1 -2.59 4.62 -15.95
C MET A 1 -2.40 5.29 -14.59
N PRO A 2 -1.45 6.23 -14.39
CA PRO A 2 -1.33 6.89 -13.10
C PRO A 2 -2.55 7.80 -12.87
N ARG A 3 -3.27 7.58 -11.76
CA ARG A 3 -4.42 8.40 -11.36
C ARG A 3 -4.00 9.87 -11.29
N GLN A 4 -4.80 10.74 -11.93
CA GLN A 4 -4.54 12.16 -12.12
C GLN A 4 -4.19 12.86 -10.79
N THR A 5 -3.00 13.44 -10.74
CA THR A 5 -2.61 14.45 -9.74
C THR A 5 -3.37 15.75 -10.05
N ARG A 6 -4.32 16.13 -9.20
CA ARG A 6 -5.01 17.43 -9.33
C ARG A 6 -4.49 18.40 -8.26
N PRO A 7 -3.83 19.52 -8.64
CA PRO A 7 -3.39 20.51 -7.67
C PRO A 7 -4.58 21.32 -7.16
N ILE A 8 -4.71 21.44 -5.83
CA ILE A 8 -5.62 22.39 -5.18
C ILE A 8 -4.77 23.57 -4.69
N SER A 9 -5.11 24.79 -5.11
CA SER A 9 -4.49 26.03 -4.61
C SER A 9 -5.41 26.68 -3.59
N ILE A 10 -4.97 26.80 -2.34
CA ILE A 10 -5.73 27.46 -1.27
C ILE A 10 -5.04 28.79 -0.92
N ASN A 11 -5.73 29.90 -1.16
CA ASN A 11 -5.29 31.23 -0.75
C ASN A 11 -5.77 31.54 0.67
N ASN A 12 -4.86 31.62 1.64
CA ASN A 12 -5.18 32.11 2.98
C ASN A 12 -5.43 33.63 2.92
N ARG A 13 -6.68 34.07 3.07
CA ARG A 13 -7.03 35.48 3.35
C ARG A 13 -7.03 35.70 4.87
N GLN A 14 -6.25 36.67 5.34
CA GLN A 14 -6.39 37.24 6.69
C GLN A 14 -6.91 38.68 6.64
N ALA A 15 -7.54 39.05 7.75
CA ALA A 15 -8.41 40.18 8.01
C ALA A 15 -7.84 41.59 7.73
N SER A 16 -8.78 42.51 7.56
CA SER A 16 -8.63 43.94 7.25
C SER A 16 -8.21 44.80 8.45
N SER A 17 -7.25 45.70 8.24
CA SER A 17 -7.27 47.06 8.80
C SER A 17 -6.42 47.99 7.92
N GLN A 18 -6.99 49.14 7.54
CA GLN A 18 -6.44 50.15 6.65
C GLN A 18 -5.30 50.96 7.31
N SER A 19 -4.25 51.28 6.55
CA SER A 19 -3.71 52.65 6.46
C SER A 19 -2.75 52.78 5.27
N SER A 20 -2.97 53.81 4.46
CA SER A 20 -2.33 54.15 3.21
C SER A 20 -0.93 54.78 3.37
N SER A 21 0.06 54.29 2.62
CA SER A 21 1.15 55.12 2.06
C SER A 21 1.93 54.35 1.00
N ASN A 22 2.13 54.97 -0.17
CA ASN A 22 2.87 54.47 -1.33
C ASN A 22 4.24 53.86 -0.96
N ARG A 23 4.37 52.55 -1.11
CA ARG A 23 5.65 51.85 -1.34
C ARG A 23 5.46 50.90 -2.51
N ARG A 24 6.46 50.88 -3.39
CA ARG A 24 6.62 49.93 -4.51
C ARG A 24 5.97 48.60 -4.15
N VAL A 25 4.98 48.16 -4.92
CA VAL A 25 4.42 46.82 -4.81
C VAL A 25 5.51 45.85 -5.25
N ALA A 26 6.39 45.48 -4.31
CA ALA A 26 7.08 44.21 -4.40
C ALA A 26 5.96 43.17 -4.52
N GLN A 27 5.96 42.39 -5.60
CA GLN A 27 5.15 41.18 -5.68
C GLN A 27 5.42 40.39 -4.40
N LYS A 28 4.41 40.34 -3.52
CA LYS A 28 4.45 39.52 -2.31
C LYS A 28 4.71 38.10 -2.81
N PRO A 29 5.82 37.42 -2.44
CA PRO A 29 6.05 36.06 -2.89
C PRO A 29 4.86 35.26 -2.39
N SER A 30 4.07 34.79 -3.33
CA SER A 30 2.89 33.98 -3.03
C SER A 30 3.41 32.76 -2.29
N ARG A 31 2.96 32.57 -1.04
CA ARG A 31 3.26 31.40 -0.21
C ARG A 31 2.54 30.19 -0.81
N VAL A 32 2.96 29.76 -2.00
CA VAL A 32 2.34 28.66 -2.73
C VAL A 32 3.09 27.40 -2.37
N PHE A 33 2.44 26.52 -1.62
CA PHE A 33 2.80 25.11 -1.57
C PHE A 33 1.66 24.32 -2.21
N LYS A 34 2.01 23.23 -2.88
CA LYS A 34 1.10 22.28 -3.52
C LYS A 34 0.87 21.10 -2.60
N ILE A 35 -0.36 20.61 -2.60
CA ILE A 35 -0.74 19.37 -1.95
C ILE A 35 -0.92 18.33 -3.05
N PHE A 36 -0.22 17.22 -2.93
CA PHE A 36 -0.45 16.05 -3.76
C PHE A 36 -1.13 15.00 -2.91
N TYR A 37 -2.11 14.30 -3.49
CA TYR A 37 -2.74 13.18 -2.83
C TYR A 37 -2.54 11.89 -3.60
N THR A 38 -2.34 10.79 -2.87
CA THR A 38 -2.33 9.43 -3.42
C THR A 38 -3.27 8.56 -2.59
N SER A 39 -3.99 7.66 -3.24
CA SER A 39 -4.74 6.57 -2.59
C SER A 39 -3.88 5.32 -2.62
N GLY A 40 -3.66 4.65 -1.50
CA GLY A 40 -2.88 3.41 -1.45
C GLY A 40 -2.49 3.03 -0.03
N LEU A 41 -2.34 1.73 0.23
CA LEU A 41 -2.11 1.12 1.53
C LEU A 41 -0.60 0.90 1.78
N ASP A 42 0.09 1.61 2.68
CA ASP A 42 1.52 1.33 2.97
C ASP A 42 1.71 0.42 4.19
N GLY A 43 2.46 -0.66 3.95
CA GLY A 43 3.03 -1.56 4.95
C GLY A 43 3.99 -2.56 4.29
N GLY A 44 3.54 -3.25 3.23
CA GLY A 44 4.36 -4.15 2.39
C GLY A 44 4.93 -3.55 1.10
N ILE A 45 4.58 -2.30 0.79
CA ILE A 45 4.91 -1.61 -0.47
C ILE A 45 6.39 -1.21 -0.56
N SER A 46 7.13 -1.06 0.55
CA SER A 46 8.56 -0.67 0.49
C SER A 46 9.35 -1.64 -0.38
N PHE A 47 9.06 -2.93 -0.27
CA PHE A 47 9.73 -3.98 -1.03
C PHE A 47 9.57 -3.80 -2.55
N ILE A 48 8.33 -3.59 -3.00
CA ILE A 48 7.97 -3.35 -4.40
C ILE A 48 8.50 -1.98 -4.86
N TYR A 49 8.35 -0.95 -4.03
CA TYR A 49 8.74 0.42 -4.32
C TYR A 49 10.25 0.56 -4.49
N ASP A 50 11.04 -0.05 -3.59
CA ASP A 50 12.50 -0.02 -3.63
C ASP A 50 13.04 -0.70 -4.90
N TRP A 51 12.42 -1.81 -5.31
CA TRP A 51 12.72 -2.44 -6.60
C TRP A 51 12.35 -1.53 -7.77
N ARG A 52 11.14 -0.96 -7.79
CA ARG A 52 10.68 -0.12 -8.90
C ARG A 52 11.47 1.17 -9.04
N LYS A 53 11.94 1.73 -7.91
CA LYS A 53 12.83 2.89 -7.88
C LYS A 53 14.20 2.61 -8.51
N ARG A 54 14.72 1.39 -8.31
CA ARG A 54 15.97 0.93 -8.95
C ARG A 54 15.80 0.57 -10.42
N ASN A 55 14.56 0.26 -10.84
CA ASN A 55 14.22 -0.19 -12.19
C ASN A 55 13.13 0.69 -12.83
N PRO A 56 13.40 2.00 -13.03
CA PRO A 56 12.40 2.92 -13.57
C PRO A 56 12.09 2.59 -15.04
N GLY A 57 10.81 2.47 -15.36
CA GLY A 57 10.35 2.38 -16.75
C GLY A 57 10.39 1.00 -17.40
N LEU A 58 10.66 -0.09 -16.65
CA LEU A 58 10.55 -1.43 -17.23
C LEU A 58 9.12 -1.68 -17.75
N SER A 59 9.05 -2.25 -18.94
CA SER A 59 7.85 -2.80 -19.57
C SER A 59 7.33 -4.05 -18.84
N TYR A 60 6.13 -4.49 -19.20
CA TYR A 60 5.56 -5.73 -18.69
C TYR A 60 6.39 -6.96 -19.08
N SER A 61 6.90 -7.02 -20.32
CA SER A 61 7.72 -8.13 -20.80
C SER A 61 9.05 -8.23 -20.03
N GLU A 62 9.72 -7.10 -19.81
CA GLU A 62 10.95 -7.06 -18.99
C GLU A 62 10.67 -7.44 -17.52
N THR A 63 9.52 -7.01 -16.98
CA THR A 63 9.11 -7.35 -15.61
C THR A 63 8.79 -8.84 -15.49
N ILE A 64 8.14 -9.44 -16.49
CA ILE A 64 7.89 -10.88 -16.58
C ILE A 64 9.20 -11.66 -16.61
N ALA A 65 10.16 -11.24 -17.45
CA ALA A 65 11.46 -11.90 -17.54
C ALA A 65 12.23 -11.85 -16.20
N ALA A 66 12.17 -10.71 -15.50
CA ALA A 66 12.75 -10.57 -14.17
C ALA A 66 12.04 -11.47 -13.14
N ALA A 67 10.70 -11.55 -13.17
CA ALA A 67 9.92 -12.43 -12.30
C ALA A 67 10.23 -13.91 -12.54
N ALA A 68 10.31 -14.35 -13.80
CA ALA A 68 10.68 -15.71 -14.17
C ALA A 68 12.09 -16.06 -13.68
N THR A 69 13.06 -15.16 -13.87
CA THR A 69 14.44 -15.35 -13.39
C THR A 69 14.50 -15.43 -11.87
N GLY A 70 13.73 -14.60 -11.18
CA GLY A 70 13.57 -14.65 -9.72
C GLY A 70 13.02 -15.98 -9.23
N ILE A 71 11.93 -16.47 -9.84
CA ILE A 71 11.33 -17.77 -9.53
C ILE A 71 12.34 -18.91 -9.72
N LEU A 72 13.10 -18.92 -10.83
CA LEU A 72 14.14 -19.92 -11.09
C LEU A 72 15.26 -19.89 -10.04
N THR A 73 15.69 -18.68 -9.66
CA THR A 73 16.76 -18.50 -8.67
C THR A 73 16.34 -19.04 -7.30
N GLU A 74 15.16 -18.63 -6.86
CA GLU A 74 14.59 -19.03 -5.57
C GLU A 74 14.23 -20.52 -5.52
N GLY A 75 13.70 -21.06 -6.62
CA GLY A 75 13.43 -22.47 -6.76
C GLY A 75 14.67 -23.33 -6.58
N ARG A 76 15.79 -22.94 -7.21
CA ARG A 76 17.07 -23.62 -7.03
C ARG A 76 17.60 -23.52 -5.60
N GLU A 77 17.46 -22.36 -4.96
CA GLU A 77 17.84 -22.20 -3.54
C GLU A 77 17.03 -23.10 -2.60
N LEU A 78 15.79 -23.41 -2.96
CA LEU A 78 14.86 -24.25 -2.20
C LEU A 78 14.86 -25.73 -2.63
N GLU A 79 15.68 -26.12 -3.61
CA GLU A 79 15.69 -27.46 -4.21
C GLU A 79 14.34 -27.85 -4.85
N GLU A 80 13.64 -26.88 -5.43
CA GLU A 80 12.32 -26.98 -6.08
C GLU A 80 12.41 -26.70 -7.60
N ASP A 81 13.50 -27.15 -8.24
CA ASP A 81 13.83 -26.84 -9.65
C ASP A 81 12.69 -27.17 -10.62
N ASP A 82 12.09 -28.36 -10.52
CA ASP A 82 10.99 -28.79 -11.43
C ASP A 82 9.77 -27.86 -11.35
N ALA A 83 9.40 -27.45 -10.12
CA ALA A 83 8.32 -26.51 -9.91
C ALA A 83 8.67 -25.13 -10.47
N ALA A 84 9.91 -24.67 -10.23
CA ALA A 84 10.38 -23.37 -10.69
C ALA A 84 10.44 -23.28 -12.22
N ASP A 85 10.96 -24.31 -12.89
CA ASP A 85 11.00 -24.41 -14.34
C ASP A 85 9.59 -24.41 -14.93
N SER A 86 8.67 -25.18 -14.36
CA SER A 86 7.26 -25.20 -14.78
C SER A 86 6.62 -23.81 -14.67
N MET A 87 6.83 -23.12 -13.55
CA MET A 87 6.27 -21.79 -13.29
C MET A 87 6.87 -20.72 -14.20
N ALA A 88 8.18 -20.72 -14.39
CA ALA A 88 8.87 -19.78 -15.28
C ALA A 88 8.44 -19.97 -16.74
N ASN A 89 8.31 -21.22 -17.19
CA ASN A 89 7.79 -21.54 -18.52
C ASN A 89 6.34 -21.06 -18.68
N TYR A 90 5.49 -21.25 -17.67
CA TYR A 90 4.10 -20.79 -17.71
C TYR A 90 4.00 -19.26 -17.80
N LEU A 91 4.84 -18.54 -17.04
CA LEU A 91 4.91 -17.08 -17.12
C LEU A 91 5.46 -16.60 -18.48
N GLY A 92 6.41 -17.34 -19.07
CA GLY A 92 6.95 -17.05 -20.41
C GLY A 92 5.90 -17.10 -21.53
N GLN A 93 4.85 -17.92 -21.39
CA GLN A 93 3.78 -18.05 -22.39
C GLN A 93 2.90 -16.80 -22.53
N VAL A 94 2.94 -15.90 -21.53
CA VAL A 94 2.10 -14.69 -21.50
C VAL A 94 2.85 -13.38 -21.83
N VAL A 95 4.14 -13.43 -22.16
CA VAL A 95 4.99 -12.24 -22.42
C VAL A 95 4.39 -11.30 -23.47
N ASP A 96 3.85 -11.86 -24.56
CA ASP A 96 3.27 -11.09 -25.68
C ASP A 96 1.72 -11.07 -25.65
N LYS A 97 1.12 -11.38 -24.49
CA LYS A 97 -0.33 -11.38 -24.31
C LYS A 97 -0.80 -10.05 -23.73
N SER A 98 -2.12 -9.84 -23.71
CA SER A 98 -2.70 -8.66 -23.08
C SER A 98 -2.43 -8.63 -21.57
N ASP A 99 -2.39 -7.43 -20.98
CA ASP A 99 -2.27 -7.22 -19.53
C ASP A 99 -3.21 -8.13 -18.74
N LYS A 100 -4.46 -8.30 -19.19
CA LYS A 100 -5.46 -9.16 -18.54
C LYS A 100 -4.99 -10.61 -18.44
N GLU A 101 -4.39 -11.16 -19.49
CA GLU A 101 -3.89 -12.55 -19.50
C GLU A 101 -2.62 -12.70 -18.65
N ILE A 102 -1.76 -11.68 -18.64
CA ILE A 102 -0.57 -11.63 -17.78
C ILE A 102 -0.98 -11.67 -16.30
N LEU A 103 -1.93 -10.83 -15.91
CA LEU A 103 -2.37 -10.73 -14.51
C LEU A 103 -3.09 -12.00 -14.05
N LYS A 104 -3.92 -12.62 -14.91
CA LYS A 104 -4.52 -13.94 -14.63
C LYS A 104 -3.46 -15.03 -14.42
N CYS A 105 -2.41 -15.04 -15.23
CA CYS A 105 -1.29 -15.97 -15.08
C CYS A 105 -0.60 -15.78 -13.72
N CYS A 106 -0.35 -14.54 -13.31
CA CYS A 106 0.23 -14.24 -12.00
C CYS A 106 -0.65 -14.74 -10.84
N ILE A 107 -1.97 -14.55 -10.94
CA ILE A 107 -2.93 -15.08 -9.95
C ILE A 107 -2.84 -16.60 -9.88
N ARG A 108 -2.89 -17.29 -11.03
CA ARG A 108 -2.79 -18.76 -11.08
C ARG A 108 -1.51 -19.23 -10.40
N LEU A 109 -0.36 -18.70 -10.79
CA LEU A 109 0.94 -19.06 -10.22
C LEU A 109 1.03 -18.81 -8.72
N TYR A 110 0.43 -17.73 -8.22
CA TYR A 110 0.39 -17.44 -6.79
C TYR A 110 -0.47 -18.44 -6.01
N THR A 111 -1.57 -18.91 -6.59
CA THR A 111 -2.49 -19.87 -5.94
C THR A 111 -2.06 -21.33 -6.07
N MET A 112 -1.04 -21.62 -6.89
CA MET A 112 -0.58 -22.98 -7.08
C MET A 112 0.05 -23.55 -5.81
N ASN A 113 -0.09 -24.86 -5.59
CA ASN A 113 0.56 -25.58 -4.50
C ASN A 113 2.06 -25.78 -4.77
N THR A 114 2.80 -24.68 -4.82
CA THR A 114 4.25 -24.61 -5.01
C THR A 114 4.89 -23.76 -3.91
N PHE A 115 6.21 -23.55 -3.99
CA PHE A 115 6.94 -22.73 -3.03
C PHE A 115 6.57 -21.24 -3.07
N LEU A 116 6.07 -20.73 -4.20
CA LEU A 116 5.98 -19.28 -4.45
C LEU A 116 5.05 -18.57 -3.47
N TYR A 117 3.85 -19.11 -3.20
CA TYR A 117 2.93 -18.50 -2.22
C TYR A 117 3.59 -18.32 -0.85
N LYS A 118 4.23 -19.39 -0.36
CA LYS A 118 4.84 -19.41 0.98
C LYS A 118 6.02 -18.46 1.04
N LEU A 119 6.90 -18.53 0.04
CA LEU A 119 8.09 -17.68 -0.07
C LEU A 119 7.73 -16.21 -0.21
N LEU A 120 6.83 -15.86 -1.13
CA LEU A 120 6.45 -14.46 -1.35
C LEU A 120 5.88 -13.84 -0.08
N ASN A 121 5.00 -14.57 0.61
CA ASN A 121 4.41 -14.09 1.85
C ASN A 121 5.40 -14.04 3.02
N SER A 122 6.38 -14.93 3.12
CA SER A 122 7.41 -14.84 4.17
C SER A 122 8.35 -13.66 3.93
N VAL A 123 8.82 -13.48 2.69
CA VAL A 123 9.67 -12.36 2.28
C VAL A 123 9.02 -11.02 2.60
N LEU A 124 7.72 -10.87 2.30
CA LEU A 124 6.98 -9.65 2.60
C LEU A 124 6.75 -9.45 4.10
N LYS A 125 6.39 -10.51 4.84
CA LYS A 125 6.16 -10.43 6.30
C LYS A 125 7.42 -10.05 7.07
N GLU A 126 8.56 -10.63 6.69
CA GLU A 126 9.85 -10.43 7.35
C GLU A 126 10.66 -9.29 6.74
N ASN A 127 10.18 -8.71 5.63
CA ASN A 127 10.84 -7.63 4.90
C ASN A 127 12.30 -8.01 4.51
N ILE A 128 12.48 -9.20 3.93
CA ILE A 128 13.79 -9.79 3.59
C ILE A 128 14.39 -9.05 2.39
N LYS A 129 15.21 -8.03 2.65
CA LYS A 129 15.71 -7.10 1.62
C LYS A 129 16.58 -7.77 0.57
N GLU A 130 17.23 -8.87 0.93
CA GLU A 130 18.10 -9.65 0.06
C GLU A 130 17.34 -10.26 -1.12
N LYS A 131 16.03 -10.54 -0.94
CA LYS A 131 15.16 -11.13 -1.95
C LYS A 131 14.41 -10.10 -2.79
N ILE A 132 14.71 -8.80 -2.65
CA ILE A 132 14.05 -7.75 -3.44
C ILE A 132 14.22 -8.01 -4.94
N ASP A 133 15.42 -8.36 -5.41
CA ASP A 133 15.67 -8.52 -6.85
C ASP A 133 15.05 -9.80 -7.44
N THR A 134 14.83 -10.82 -6.61
CA THR A 134 14.21 -12.07 -7.05
C THR A 134 12.68 -12.02 -6.94
N MET A 135 12.12 -11.49 -5.86
CA MET A 135 10.70 -11.61 -5.55
C MET A 135 9.88 -10.34 -5.84
N ALA A 136 10.48 -9.15 -5.82
CA ALA A 136 9.72 -7.92 -6.07
C ALA A 136 9.13 -7.81 -7.49
N PRO A 137 9.75 -8.31 -8.57
CA PRO A 137 9.14 -8.29 -9.90
C PRO A 137 7.80 -9.04 -9.94
N PHE A 138 7.73 -10.25 -9.37
CA PHE A 138 6.49 -11.02 -9.31
C PHE A 138 5.47 -10.35 -8.38
N CYS A 139 5.93 -9.86 -7.22
CA CYS A 139 5.08 -9.13 -6.28
C CYS A 139 4.43 -7.90 -6.93
N TYR A 140 5.19 -7.16 -7.76
CA TYR A 140 4.69 -6.02 -8.53
C TYR A 140 3.58 -6.45 -9.49
N LEU A 141 3.80 -7.48 -10.31
CA LEU A 141 2.79 -7.98 -11.26
C LEU A 141 1.50 -8.44 -10.55
N LEU A 142 1.63 -9.19 -9.46
CA LEU A 142 0.46 -9.64 -8.70
C LEU A 142 -0.28 -8.48 -8.04
N THR A 143 0.44 -7.45 -7.57
CA THR A 143 -0.19 -6.26 -7.00
C THR A 143 -0.92 -5.42 -8.05
N GLU A 144 -0.38 -5.34 -9.28
CA GLU A 144 -1.07 -4.71 -10.42
C GLU A 144 -2.40 -5.39 -10.74
N ALA A 145 -2.54 -6.70 -10.49
CA ALA A 145 -3.81 -7.41 -10.65
C ALA A 145 -4.91 -6.85 -9.74
N ILE A 146 -4.53 -6.32 -8.57
CA ILE A 146 -5.46 -5.79 -7.58
C ILE A 146 -5.74 -4.31 -7.84
N TRP A 147 -4.74 -3.50 -8.21
CA TRP A 147 -4.90 -2.04 -8.29
C TRP A 147 -5.18 -1.48 -9.69
N SER A 148 -4.88 -2.23 -10.74
CA SER A 148 -5.17 -1.78 -12.11
C SER A 148 -6.66 -1.91 -12.43
N ASP A 149 -7.13 -1.10 -13.38
CA ASP A 149 -8.51 -1.20 -13.88
C ASP A 149 -8.69 -2.44 -14.79
N THR A 150 -7.63 -3.21 -15.07
CA THR A 150 -7.63 -4.35 -15.99
C THR A 150 -8.54 -5.49 -15.51
N LEU A 151 -8.67 -5.68 -14.19
CA LEU A 151 -9.52 -6.68 -13.55
C LEU A 151 -10.59 -6.05 -12.65
N ALA A 152 -11.04 -4.83 -12.97
CA ALA A 152 -12.02 -4.11 -12.16
C ALA A 152 -13.34 -4.89 -11.92
N ASP A 153 -13.77 -5.69 -12.90
CA ASP A 153 -14.97 -6.53 -12.79
C ASP A 153 -14.85 -7.64 -11.73
N GLU A 154 -13.62 -7.99 -11.33
CA GLU A 154 -13.35 -9.02 -10.34
C GLU A 154 -13.28 -8.46 -8.90
N HIS A 155 -13.36 -7.13 -8.74
CA HIS A 155 -13.30 -6.50 -7.43
C HIS A 155 -14.54 -6.83 -6.59
N PHE A 156 -14.29 -7.22 -5.35
CA PHE A 156 -15.31 -7.56 -4.38
C PHE A 156 -15.34 -6.56 -3.24
N TYR A 157 -16.55 -6.12 -2.89
CA TYR A 157 -16.84 -5.23 -1.78
C TYR A 157 -17.86 -5.91 -0.87
N GLY A 158 -17.49 -6.14 0.38
CA GLY A 158 -18.33 -6.85 1.35
C GLY A 158 -17.51 -7.43 2.49
N THR A 159 -18.01 -8.49 3.10
CA THR A 159 -17.30 -9.22 4.17
C THR A 159 -16.57 -10.43 3.60
N VAL A 160 -15.33 -10.62 4.05
CA VAL A 160 -14.51 -11.80 3.76
C VAL A 160 -13.99 -12.40 5.06
N TYR A 161 -13.60 -13.67 5.00
CA TYR A 161 -13.26 -14.48 6.16
C TYR A 161 -11.87 -15.09 6.01
N ARG A 162 -11.13 -15.19 7.11
CA ARG A 162 -9.84 -15.88 7.13
C ARG A 162 -9.66 -16.63 8.44
N GLY A 163 -9.54 -17.95 8.36
CA GLY A 163 -9.16 -18.76 9.51
C GLY A 163 -7.66 -18.64 9.81
N VAL A 164 -7.33 -18.53 11.09
CA VAL A 164 -5.95 -18.42 11.58
C VAL A 164 -5.78 -19.16 12.90
N THR A 165 -4.58 -19.66 13.15
CA THR A 165 -4.21 -20.19 14.47
C THR A 165 -3.55 -19.09 15.29
N LEU A 166 -4.17 -18.71 16.40
CA LEU A 166 -3.65 -17.72 17.34
C LEU A 166 -3.40 -18.35 18.71
N ASP A 167 -2.27 -18.02 19.31
CA ASP A 167 -1.99 -18.37 20.69
C ASP A 167 -2.67 -17.38 21.67
N LYS A 168 -2.60 -17.67 22.96
CA LYS A 168 -3.22 -16.84 24.00
C LYS A 168 -2.68 -15.40 24.00
N GLN A 169 -1.39 -15.22 23.71
CA GLN A 169 -0.76 -13.90 23.68
C GLN A 169 -1.27 -13.07 22.49
N SER A 170 -1.37 -13.67 21.32
CA SER A 170 -1.91 -13.02 20.12
C SER A 170 -3.38 -12.64 20.30
N ILE A 171 -4.20 -13.51 20.88
CA ILE A 171 -5.60 -13.20 21.22
C ILE A 171 -5.66 -12.01 22.19
N GLN A 172 -4.80 -11.99 23.21
CA GLN A 172 -4.75 -10.88 24.16
C GLN A 172 -4.33 -9.57 23.47
N TYR A 173 -3.34 -9.61 22.57
CA TYR A 173 -2.96 -8.46 21.75
C TYR A 173 -4.17 -7.90 20.99
N TYR A 174 -4.97 -8.74 20.33
CA TYR A 174 -6.16 -8.26 19.62
C TYR A 174 -7.17 -7.60 20.56
N LYS A 175 -7.37 -8.14 21.77
CA LYS A 175 -8.28 -7.56 22.79
C LYS A 175 -7.79 -6.18 23.25
N ASP A 176 -6.49 -6.04 23.49
CA ASP A 176 -5.89 -4.78 23.96
C ASP A 176 -5.83 -3.73 22.83
N ALA A 177 -5.78 -4.19 21.58
CA ALA A 177 -5.65 -3.36 20.38
C ALA A 177 -6.99 -2.96 19.75
N ILE A 178 -8.14 -3.19 20.39
CA ILE A 178 -9.46 -2.75 19.90
C ILE A 178 -9.44 -1.23 19.69
N GLY A 179 -9.94 -0.79 18.53
CA GLY A 179 -9.94 0.61 18.10
C GLY A 179 -8.61 1.08 17.49
N THR A 180 -7.56 0.26 17.53
CA THR A 180 -6.27 0.54 16.89
C THR A 180 -6.15 -0.16 15.53
N PHE A 181 -4.98 -0.03 14.89
CA PHE A 181 -4.72 -0.53 13.54
C PHE A 181 -3.54 -1.48 13.53
N LYS A 182 -3.60 -2.44 12.62
CA LYS A 182 -2.49 -3.33 12.25
C LYS A 182 -2.28 -3.31 10.74
N TYR A 183 -1.06 -3.64 10.33
CA TYR A 183 -0.67 -3.75 8.92
C TYR A 183 -0.48 -5.21 8.55
N GLU A 184 -1.10 -5.62 7.45
CA GLU A 184 -0.76 -6.87 6.77
C GLU A 184 0.35 -6.57 5.77
N TYR A 185 1.56 -6.99 6.08
CA TYR A 185 2.74 -6.73 5.24
C TYR A 185 2.73 -7.57 3.95
N ALA A 186 2.09 -8.73 3.97
CA ALA A 186 1.98 -9.63 2.82
C ALA A 186 0.57 -9.63 2.24
N PHE A 187 0.41 -10.32 1.11
CA PHE A 187 -0.91 -10.64 0.58
C PHE A 187 -1.72 -11.42 1.62
N THR A 188 -3.02 -11.13 1.70
CA THR A 188 -3.92 -11.81 2.62
C THR A 188 -4.98 -12.55 1.82
N SER A 189 -4.85 -13.86 1.74
CA SER A 189 -5.89 -14.74 1.20
C SER A 189 -7.08 -14.79 2.15
N THR A 190 -8.28 -14.58 1.63
CA THR A 190 -9.53 -14.61 2.38
C THR A 190 -10.59 -15.32 1.55
N SER A 191 -11.69 -15.76 2.15
CA SER A 191 -12.81 -16.38 1.43
C SER A 191 -14.08 -15.54 1.59
N LYS A 192 -14.95 -15.56 0.58
CA LYS A 192 -16.34 -15.07 0.72
C LYS A 192 -17.20 -16.02 1.57
N ASP A 193 -16.79 -17.28 1.70
CA ASP A 193 -17.49 -18.30 2.48
C ASP A 193 -16.83 -18.46 3.86
N GLN A 194 -17.60 -18.14 4.89
CA GLN A 194 -17.18 -18.35 6.27
C GLN A 194 -16.80 -19.81 6.53
N LYS A 195 -17.58 -20.79 6.07
CA LYS A 195 -17.34 -22.20 6.37
C LYS A 195 -16.03 -22.71 5.80
N VAL A 196 -15.62 -22.21 4.64
CA VAL A 196 -14.31 -22.50 4.04
C VAL A 196 -13.20 -21.98 4.95
N ALA A 197 -13.30 -20.73 5.38
CA ALA A 197 -12.30 -20.12 6.28
C ALA A 197 -12.25 -20.78 7.65
N GLU A 198 -13.38 -21.25 8.17
CA GLU A 198 -13.51 -21.89 9.48
C GLU A 198 -12.78 -23.23 9.61
N VAL A 199 -12.38 -23.87 8.51
CA VAL A 199 -11.56 -25.09 8.55
C VAL A 199 -10.14 -24.78 9.05
N PHE A 200 -9.70 -23.52 8.96
CA PHE A 200 -8.33 -23.13 9.26
C PHE A 200 -8.18 -22.53 10.66
N GLY A 201 -7.52 -23.27 11.55
CA GLY A 201 -7.10 -22.77 12.87
C GLY A 201 -8.22 -22.61 13.90
N ASN A 202 -7.88 -21.93 15.00
CA ASN A 202 -8.75 -21.77 16.17
C ASN A 202 -9.44 -20.40 16.25
N SER A 203 -9.18 -19.52 15.29
CA SER A 203 -9.69 -18.15 15.27
C SER A 203 -10.14 -17.77 13.87
N LEU A 204 -11.19 -16.96 13.78
CA LEU A 204 -11.74 -16.47 12.53
C LEU A 204 -11.61 -14.95 12.47
N LEU A 205 -10.93 -14.46 11.45
CA LEU A 205 -10.92 -13.05 11.09
C LEU A 205 -12.14 -12.78 10.20
N ILE A 206 -12.98 -11.83 10.59
CA ILE A 206 -14.14 -11.35 9.84
C ILE A 206 -13.80 -9.95 9.36
N ILE A 207 -13.48 -9.80 8.08
CA ILE A 207 -12.87 -8.59 7.52
C ILE A 207 -13.88 -7.89 6.62
N ASP A 208 -14.27 -6.67 6.96
CA ASP A 208 -15.06 -5.80 6.09
C ASP A 208 -14.14 -5.05 5.12
N VAL A 209 -14.28 -5.36 3.83
CA VAL A 209 -13.52 -4.76 2.73
C VAL A 209 -14.35 -3.75 1.94
N SER A 210 -15.54 -3.38 2.39
CA SER A 210 -16.50 -2.56 1.62
C SER A 210 -15.99 -1.18 1.22
N ALA A 211 -14.97 -0.66 1.91
CA ALA A 211 -14.42 0.68 1.66
C ALA A 211 -13.26 0.71 0.65
N VAL A 212 -12.53 -0.40 0.47
CA VAL A 212 -11.33 -0.47 -0.39
C VAL A 212 -11.45 -1.57 -1.46
N GLY A 213 -12.16 -2.64 -1.15
CA GLY A 213 -12.31 -3.82 -1.98
C GLY A 213 -11.17 -4.82 -1.82
N GLY A 214 -11.39 -6.01 -2.38
CA GLY A 214 -10.37 -7.03 -2.62
C GLY A 214 -10.54 -7.63 -4.02
N LEU A 215 -9.59 -8.45 -4.48
CA LEU A 215 -9.67 -9.07 -5.80
C LEU A 215 -10.22 -10.48 -5.69
N THR A 216 -11.35 -10.78 -6.34
CA THR A 216 -11.80 -12.17 -6.49
C THR A 216 -10.83 -12.91 -7.42
N VAL A 217 -10.31 -14.05 -6.96
CA VAL A 217 -9.31 -14.82 -7.74
C VAL A 217 -9.82 -16.21 -8.16
N SER A 218 -11.00 -16.62 -7.71
CA SER A 218 -11.58 -17.96 -7.96
C SER A 218 -11.52 -18.42 -9.40
N SER A 219 -11.85 -17.56 -10.39
CA SER A 219 -11.87 -17.94 -11.81
C SER A 219 -10.48 -18.26 -12.39
N TYR A 220 -9.41 -17.94 -11.67
CA TYR A 220 -8.03 -18.10 -12.11
C TYR A 220 -7.20 -18.92 -11.10
N SER A 221 -7.75 -19.23 -9.93
CA SER A 221 -7.09 -19.95 -8.85
C SER A 221 -6.94 -21.45 -9.15
N GLU A 222 -5.96 -22.11 -8.53
CA GLU A 222 -5.91 -23.57 -8.42
C GLU A 222 -7.07 -24.15 -7.61
N TYR A 223 -7.64 -23.35 -6.71
CA TYR A 223 -8.71 -23.74 -5.80
C TYR A 223 -9.94 -22.85 -5.99
N PRO A 224 -10.69 -22.97 -7.11
CA PRO A 224 -11.82 -22.09 -7.42
C PRO A 224 -12.92 -22.13 -6.35
N ASP A 225 -13.14 -23.30 -5.74
CA ASP A 225 -14.18 -23.54 -4.74
C ASP A 225 -13.93 -22.81 -3.41
N GLU A 226 -12.72 -22.32 -3.16
CA GLU A 226 -12.41 -21.56 -1.95
C GLU A 226 -13.04 -20.16 -1.96
N ASN A 227 -13.65 -19.73 -3.07
CA ASN A 227 -14.26 -18.40 -3.22
C ASN A 227 -13.32 -17.27 -2.76
N GLU A 228 -12.04 -17.40 -3.13
CA GLU A 228 -10.97 -16.58 -2.61
C GLU A 228 -11.08 -15.11 -3.06
N VAL A 229 -10.86 -14.21 -2.11
CA VAL A 229 -10.63 -12.79 -2.30
C VAL A 229 -9.25 -12.46 -1.75
N LEU A 230 -8.38 -11.91 -2.59
CA LEU A 230 -7.02 -11.54 -2.24
C LEU A 230 -6.96 -10.06 -1.85
N LEU A 231 -6.36 -9.78 -0.69
CA LEU A 231 -6.04 -8.42 -0.26
C LEU A 231 -4.55 -8.13 -0.52
N PRO A 232 -4.21 -6.91 -0.97
CA PRO A 232 -2.85 -6.57 -1.33
C PRO A 232 -1.93 -6.44 -0.09
N PRO A 233 -0.61 -6.55 -0.27
CA PRO A 233 0.34 -6.22 0.78
C PRO A 233 0.19 -4.75 1.20
N GLY A 234 0.40 -4.48 2.48
CA GLY A 234 0.19 -3.17 3.10
C GLY A 234 -1.22 -2.90 3.60
N THR A 235 -2.16 -3.84 3.46
CA THR A 235 -3.55 -3.67 3.92
C THR A 235 -3.61 -3.25 5.39
N THR A 236 -4.25 -2.11 5.64
CA THR A 236 -4.42 -1.54 6.98
C THR A 236 -5.76 -1.97 7.54
N LEU A 237 -5.73 -2.67 8.67
CA LEU A 237 -6.90 -3.23 9.32
C LEU A 237 -7.11 -2.54 10.66
N ARG A 238 -8.30 -1.96 10.86
CA ARG A 238 -8.77 -1.56 12.19
C ARG A 238 -9.35 -2.76 12.91
N ILE A 239 -9.09 -2.88 14.21
CA ILE A 239 -9.68 -3.92 15.05
C ILE A 239 -10.95 -3.36 15.68
N ASP A 240 -12.10 -3.91 15.29
CA ASP A 240 -13.41 -3.39 15.69
C ASP A 240 -13.92 -4.12 16.92
N LYS A 241 -13.71 -5.44 16.97
CA LYS A 241 -14.25 -6.30 18.02
C LYS A 241 -13.46 -7.60 18.12
N VAL A 242 -13.39 -8.13 19.34
CA VAL A 242 -12.90 -9.48 19.61
C VAL A 242 -13.93 -10.20 20.47
N GLU A 243 -14.43 -11.32 19.96
CA GLU A 243 -15.37 -12.20 20.65
C GLU A 243 -14.75 -13.58 20.80
N GLN A 244 -14.97 -14.21 21.94
CA GLN A 244 -14.43 -15.53 22.21
C GLN A 244 -15.54 -16.38 22.83
N ASP A 245 -15.90 -17.46 22.16
CA ASP A 245 -16.73 -18.52 22.71
C ASP A 245 -15.86 -19.70 23.17
N SER A 246 -16.47 -20.83 23.53
CA SER A 246 -15.74 -22.01 24.00
C SER A 246 -14.83 -22.63 22.95
N ASP A 247 -15.13 -22.44 21.67
CA ASP A 247 -14.58 -23.24 20.56
C ASP A 247 -13.71 -22.38 19.62
N ARG A 248 -13.93 -21.06 19.59
CA ARG A 248 -13.29 -20.15 18.64
C ARG A 248 -13.19 -18.70 19.13
N THR A 249 -12.17 -18.00 18.65
CA THR A 249 -12.07 -16.54 18.74
C THR A 249 -12.45 -15.90 17.41
N CYS A 250 -13.44 -15.00 17.40
CA CYS A 250 -13.84 -14.21 16.26
C CYS A 250 -13.31 -12.78 16.38
N ILE A 251 -12.63 -12.28 15.36
CA ILE A 251 -12.03 -10.94 15.34
C ILE A 251 -12.64 -10.17 14.17
N SER A 252 -13.44 -9.14 14.48
CA SER A 252 -14.00 -8.24 13.46
C SER A 252 -12.99 -7.16 13.12
N LEU A 253 -12.71 -7.02 11.82
CA LEU A 253 -11.73 -6.12 11.26
C LEU A 253 -12.37 -5.28 10.16
N PHE A 254 -11.89 -4.05 9.99
CA PHE A 254 -12.31 -3.16 8.90
C PHE A 254 -11.09 -2.73 8.10
N VAL A 255 -11.11 -2.91 6.78
CA VAL A 255 -10.06 -2.37 5.90
C VAL A 255 -10.23 -0.87 5.79
N VAL A 256 -9.24 -0.15 6.28
CA VAL A 256 -9.24 1.31 6.35
C VAL A 256 -8.69 1.89 5.04
N PRO A 257 -9.45 2.73 4.32
CA PRO A 257 -8.89 3.49 3.21
C PRO A 257 -7.78 4.42 3.69
N GLU A 258 -6.72 4.53 2.91
CA GLU A 258 -5.60 5.44 3.19
C GLU A 258 -5.48 6.51 2.09
N PHE A 259 -5.40 7.77 2.52
CA PHE A 259 -5.01 8.91 1.69
C PHE A 259 -3.69 9.47 2.19
N ARG A 260 -2.75 9.69 1.27
CA ARG A 260 -1.51 10.39 1.56
C ARG A 260 -1.61 11.81 1.07
N LEU A 261 -1.18 12.77 1.86
CA LEU A 261 -1.06 14.18 1.52
C LEU A 261 0.42 14.57 1.57
N ILE A 262 1.03 14.77 0.41
CA ILE A 262 2.41 15.23 0.31
C ILE A 262 2.40 16.75 0.19
N LEU A 263 3.00 17.41 1.17
CA LEU A 263 3.09 18.86 1.25
C LEU A 263 4.40 19.31 0.60
N LEU A 264 4.29 20.02 -0.52
CA LEU A 264 5.41 20.39 -1.40
C LEU A 264 5.47 21.89 -1.64
N GLY A 265 6.60 22.54 -1.37
CA GLY A 265 6.79 23.97 -1.62
C GLY A 265 8.05 24.53 -0.95
N LYS A 266 8.40 25.78 -1.26
CA LYS A 266 9.63 26.42 -0.76
C LYS A 266 9.75 26.42 0.76
N THR A 267 10.95 26.64 1.27
CA THR A 267 11.19 26.89 2.69
C THR A 267 10.39 28.12 3.14
N GLY A 268 9.77 28.04 4.32
CA GLY A 268 8.92 29.12 4.84
C GLY A 268 7.51 29.21 4.23
N ALA A 269 7.13 28.31 3.31
CA ALA A 269 5.79 28.30 2.71
C ALA A 269 4.65 27.88 3.68
N GLY A 270 4.97 27.45 4.91
CA GLY A 270 3.98 27.07 5.93
C GLY A 270 3.51 25.61 5.87
N LYS A 271 4.23 24.73 5.17
CA LYS A 271 3.88 23.30 5.01
C LYS A 271 3.70 22.58 6.33
N SER A 272 4.70 22.65 7.21
CA SER A 272 4.68 21.99 8.53
C SER A 272 3.52 22.48 9.40
N ALA A 273 3.25 23.79 9.42
CA ALA A 273 2.12 24.37 10.16
C ALA A 273 0.76 23.90 9.60
N PHE A 274 0.64 23.84 8.27
CA PHE A 274 -0.55 23.31 7.62
C PHE A 274 -0.73 21.81 7.87
N GLY A 275 0.36 21.03 7.87
CA GLY A 275 0.36 19.63 8.24
C GLY A 275 -0.14 19.40 9.67
N ASN A 276 0.30 20.21 10.64
CA ASN A 276 -0.22 20.17 12.01
C ASN A 276 -1.71 20.52 12.09
N THR A 277 -2.15 21.47 11.27
CA THR A 277 -3.57 21.85 11.17
C THR A 277 -4.42 20.67 10.67
N ILE A 278 -3.97 19.97 9.62
CA ILE A 278 -4.62 18.76 9.11
C ILE A 278 -4.63 17.65 10.17
N LEU A 279 -3.48 17.43 10.82
CA LEU A 279 -3.34 16.41 11.86
C LEU A 279 -4.09 16.78 13.15
N GLY A 280 -4.48 18.05 13.34
CA GLY A 280 -5.09 18.55 14.57
C GLY A 280 -4.18 18.45 15.80
N ARG A 281 -2.87 18.30 15.60
CA ARG A 281 -1.85 18.20 16.66
C ARG A 281 -0.50 18.70 16.16
N ASP A 282 0.35 19.15 17.08
CA ASP A 282 1.68 19.64 16.77
C ASP A 282 2.68 18.49 16.58
N GLU A 283 2.83 18.07 15.33
CA GLU A 283 3.65 16.93 14.96
C GLU A 283 4.88 17.35 14.15
N PHE A 284 4.71 18.23 13.17
CA PHE A 284 5.78 18.82 12.40
C PHE A 284 6.32 20.08 13.09
N ARG A 285 7.64 20.23 13.12
CA ARG A 285 8.28 21.42 13.68
C ARG A 285 8.11 22.60 12.72
N ALA A 286 7.17 23.47 13.02
CA ALA A 286 7.01 24.76 12.32
C ALA A 286 7.82 25.85 13.04
N CYS A 287 8.75 26.51 12.34
CA CYS A 287 9.42 27.71 12.84
C CYS A 287 9.27 28.85 11.82
N GLU A 288 9.12 30.08 12.31
CA GLU A 288 8.99 31.29 11.47
C GLU A 288 10.33 31.82 10.94
N SER A 289 11.45 31.25 11.37
CA SER A 289 12.78 31.67 10.90
C SER A 289 13.02 31.19 9.46
N GLY A 290 13.55 32.05 8.60
CA GLY A 290 13.85 31.75 7.19
C GLY A 290 14.91 30.67 6.93
N ARG A 291 15.30 29.90 7.96
CA ARG A 291 16.20 28.74 7.83
C ARG A 291 15.36 27.48 7.68
N SER A 292 15.68 26.63 6.71
CA SER A 292 15.00 25.34 6.56
C SER A 292 15.22 24.50 7.82
N VAL A 293 14.13 24.19 8.53
CA VAL A 293 14.15 23.33 9.72
C VAL A 293 13.92 21.86 9.35
N THR A 294 13.20 21.60 8.25
CA THR A 294 12.93 20.25 7.74
C THR A 294 14.01 19.85 6.73
N THR A 295 14.95 18.99 7.14
CA THR A 295 16.04 18.47 6.29
C THR A 295 15.76 17.07 5.73
N LYS A 296 14.78 16.35 6.31
CA LYS A 296 14.30 15.03 5.86
C LYS A 296 12.78 15.04 5.83
N CYS A 297 12.17 14.23 4.96
CA CYS A 297 10.72 14.06 4.98
C CYS A 297 10.28 13.54 6.35
N LYS A 298 9.31 14.19 6.97
CA LYS A 298 8.63 13.67 8.17
C LYS A 298 7.23 13.22 7.78
N ILE A 299 6.86 12.04 8.25
CA ILE A 299 5.54 11.44 8.02
C ILE A 299 4.81 11.40 9.34
N ALA A 300 3.52 11.71 9.31
CA ALA A 300 2.62 11.52 10.44
C ALA A 300 1.21 11.27 9.95
N ASP A 301 0.41 10.58 10.74
CA ASP A 301 -0.94 10.18 10.34
C ASP A 301 -2.02 10.51 11.37
N ARG A 302 -3.24 10.64 10.88
CA ARG A 302 -4.45 10.76 11.69
C ARG A 302 -5.59 10.00 11.04
N ILE A 303 -6.49 9.47 11.87
CA ILE A 303 -7.74 8.88 11.41
C ILE A 303 -8.83 9.95 11.41
N LEU A 304 -9.56 10.02 10.30
CA LEU A 304 -10.73 10.87 10.13
C LEU A 304 -11.82 10.03 9.48
N ASN A 305 -12.99 9.89 10.11
CA ASN A 305 -14.15 9.18 9.53
C ASN A 305 -13.79 7.79 8.94
N ASN A 306 -13.14 6.93 9.74
CA ASN A 306 -12.69 5.59 9.33
C ASN A 306 -11.75 5.57 8.12
N THR A 307 -11.05 6.67 7.89
CA THR A 307 -10.06 6.83 6.83
C THR A 307 -8.75 7.26 7.45
N ARG A 308 -7.65 6.63 7.05
CA ARG A 308 -6.31 7.03 7.45
C ARG A 308 -5.79 8.13 6.55
N LEU A 309 -5.43 9.26 7.15
CA LEU A 309 -4.81 10.38 6.47
C LEU A 309 -3.34 10.46 6.87
N LEU A 310 -2.46 10.14 5.94
CA LEU A 310 -1.01 10.21 6.11
C LEU A 310 -0.50 11.52 5.52
N VAL A 311 0.09 12.37 6.33
CA VAL A 311 0.65 13.66 5.92
C VAL A 311 2.17 13.56 5.84
N VAL A 312 2.73 13.92 4.69
CA VAL A 312 4.18 13.95 4.44
C VAL A 312 4.62 15.40 4.35
N ASP A 313 5.35 15.88 5.36
CA ASP A 313 6.07 17.15 5.29
C ASP A 313 7.43 16.93 4.61
N ALA A 314 7.57 17.45 3.40
CA ALA A 314 8.80 17.34 2.62
C ALA A 314 9.69 18.59 2.80
N PRO A 315 11.03 18.47 2.66
CA PRO A 315 11.92 19.62 2.59
C PRO A 315 11.51 20.60 1.48
N GLY A 316 11.92 21.87 1.62
CA GLY A 316 11.74 22.84 0.57
C GLY A 316 12.52 22.47 -0.69
N PHE A 317 11.90 22.59 -1.87
CA PHE A 317 12.58 22.48 -3.15
C PHE A 317 12.61 23.85 -3.86
N LEU A 318 13.80 24.21 -4.38
CA LEU A 318 14.17 25.43 -5.13
C LEU A 318 14.36 26.74 -4.34
N ASP A 319 15.64 27.16 -4.26
CA ASP A 319 16.13 28.48 -4.71
C ASP A 319 17.59 28.30 -5.19
N THR A 320 17.78 27.95 -6.46
CA THR A 320 18.98 28.29 -7.25
C THR A 320 18.58 28.36 -8.72
N GLU A 321 18.23 29.56 -9.17
CA GLU A 321 18.47 29.93 -10.56
C GLU A 321 19.99 29.83 -10.75
N LEU A 322 20.45 28.80 -11.46
CA LEU A 322 21.78 28.83 -12.06
C LEU A 322 21.68 29.87 -13.18
N GLU A 323 22.15 31.10 -12.94
CA GLU A 323 22.49 31.97 -14.05
C GLU A 323 23.63 31.30 -14.83
N PRO A 324 23.52 31.15 -16.16
CA PRO A 324 24.63 30.69 -16.98
C PRO A 324 25.72 31.77 -16.98
N ALA A 325 26.96 31.35 -16.70
CA ALA A 325 28.16 32.16 -16.91
C ALA A 325 28.47 32.33 -18.40
#